data_AF-A0A2H5V786-F1
#
_entry.id   AF-A0A2H5V786-F1
#
_cell.length_a   1.000
_cell.length_b   1.000
_cell.length_c   1.000
_cell.angle_alpha   90.00
_cell.angle_beta   90.00
_cell.angle_gamma   90.00
#
_symmetry.space_group_name_H-M   'P 1'
#
loop_
_entity.id
_entity.type
_entity.pdbx_description
1 polymer ?
#
loop_
_entity_poly.entity_id
_entity_poly.type
_entity_poly.pdbx_seq_one_letter_code
_entity_poly.pdbx_strand_id
1 'polypeptide(L)' 'MRAFDPLKRMRIYLTRNGLWSPEEEQKIVESFRDELRRATEEAEKTPPPHPRVIFEDVYAELPWHLSEEMAELG' A
#
# COMPACT_ATOMS: atom_id res chain seq x y z
N MET A 1 22.67 13.03 6.00
CA MET A 1 23.27 12.59 7.28
C MET A 1 22.41 11.46 7.85
N ARG A 2 22.75 10.19 7.58
CA ARG A 2 22.03 8.97 8.07
C ARG A 2 22.32 8.68 9.57
N ALA A 3 22.48 9.71 10.39
CA ALA A 3 23.04 9.56 11.74
C ALA A 3 22.08 8.92 12.75
N PHE A 4 20.77 8.89 12.46
CA PHE A 4 19.74 8.38 13.36
C PHE A 4 18.73 7.48 12.66
N ASP A 5 19.20 6.43 11.98
CA ASP A 5 18.30 5.38 11.50
C ASP A 5 17.70 4.64 12.72
N PRO A 6 16.38 4.78 12.98
CA PRO A 6 15.73 4.17 14.15
C PRO A 6 15.73 2.65 14.07
N LEU A 7 15.67 2.07 12.86
CA LEU A 7 15.71 0.62 12.66
C LEU A 7 17.09 0.08 12.99
N LYS A 8 18.15 0.75 12.53
CA LYS A 8 19.52 0.39 12.90
C LYS A 8 19.74 0.47 14.41
N ARG A 9 19.23 1.52 15.06
CA ARG A 9 19.34 1.69 16.52
C ARG A 9 18.61 0.57 17.27
N MET A 10 17.39 0.24 16.84
CA MET A 10 16.58 -0.82 17.44
C MET A 10 17.22 -2.19 17.24
N ARG A 11 17.69 -2.49 16.03
CA ARG A 11 18.41 -3.74 15.70
C ARG A 11 19.60 -3.95 16.64
N ILE A 12 20.46 -2.94 16.80
CA ILE A 12 21.62 -3.01 17.70
C ILE A 12 21.19 -3.29 19.14
N TYR A 13 20.16 -2.60 19.63
CA TYR A 13 19.63 -2.82 20.98
C TYR A 13 19.11 -4.24 21.17
N LEU A 14 18.29 -4.75 20.25
CA LEU A 14 17.70 -6.10 20.37
C LEU A 14 18.75 -7.20 20.26
N THR A 15 19.70 -7.08 19.32
CA THR A 15 20.80 -8.05 19.18
C THR A 15 21.68 -8.09 20.43
N ARG A 16 21.99 -6.94 21.05
CA ARG A 16 22.74 -6.89 22.31
C ARG A 16 22.03 -7.60 23.47
N ASN A 17 20.70 -7.65 23.45
CA ASN A 17 19.90 -8.35 24.45
C ASN A 17 19.62 -9.81 24.08
N GLY A 18 20.17 -10.32 22.96
CA GLY A 18 19.90 -11.69 22.48
C GLY A 18 18.47 -11.90 21.97
N LEU A 19 17.75 -10.81 21.65
CA LEU A 19 16.36 -10.81 21.20
C LEU A 19 16.22 -10.68 19.67
N TRP A 20 17.34 -10.64 18.95
CA TRP A 20 17.35 -10.49 17.49
C TRP A 20 18.62 -11.07 16.86
N SER A 21 18.45 -11.89 15.83
CA SER A 21 19.53 -12.46 15.04
C SER A 21 19.46 -12.08 13.55
N PRO A 22 20.60 -12.12 12.82
CA PRO A 22 20.61 -11.95 11.37
C PRO A 22 19.73 -12.95 10.62
N GLU A 23 19.60 -14.18 11.12
CA GLU A 23 18.77 -15.23 10.53
C GLU A 23 17.27 -14.92 10.68
N GLU A 24 16.85 -14.41 11.84
CA GLU A 24 15.47 -13.94 12.05
C GLU A 24 15.14 -12.75 11.14
N GLU A 25 16.09 -11.83 10.99
CA GLU A 25 15.95 -10.69 10.09
C GLU A 25 15.77 -11.13 8.64
N GLN A 26 16.59 -12.07 8.15
CA GLN A 26 16.46 -12.60 6.80
C GLN A 26 15.11 -13.25 6.55
N LYS A 27 14.60 -14.05 7.50
CA LYS A 27 13.28 -14.68 7.40
C LYS A 27 12.16 -13.65 7.30
N ILE A 28 12.22 -12.60 8.11
CA ILE A 28 11.21 -11.54 8.11
C ILE A 28 11.27 -10.73 6.82
N VAL A 29 12.47 -10.38 6.35
CA VAL A 29 12.65 -9.67 5.07
C VAL A 29 12.08 -10.48 3.91
N GLU A 30 12.32 -11.80 3.87
CA GLU A 30 11.79 -12.66 2.82
C GLU A 30 10.27 -12.79 2.89
N SER A 31 9.71 -12.92 4.10
CA SER A 31 8.26 -12.87 4.32
C SER A 31 7.63 -11.58 3.78
N PHE A 32 8.25 -10.42 4.04
CA PHE A 32 7.75 -9.15 3.52
C PHE A 32 7.89 -9.03 2.00
N ARG A 33 8.93 -9.60 1.40
CA ARG A 33 9.04 -9.67 -0.06
C ARG A 33 7.92 -10.50 -0.68
N ASP A 34 7.59 -11.62 -0.05
CA ASP A 34 6.48 -12.47 -0.47
C ASP A 34 5.12 -11.80 -0.31
N GLU A 35 4.92 -11.05 0.76
CA GLU A 35 3.72 -10.22 0.97
C GLU A 35 3.62 -9.12 -0.07
N LEU A 36 4.70 -8.36 -0.30
CA LEU A 36 4.76 -7.31 -1.30
C LEU A 36 4.43 -7.85 -2.69
N ARG A 37 5.03 -8.99 -3.09
CA ARG A 37 4.76 -9.62 -4.37
C ARG A 37 3.27 -9.97 -4.52
N ARG A 38 2.67 -10.59 -3.50
CA ARG A 38 1.24 -10.95 -3.51
C ARG A 38 0.33 -9.72 -3.62
N ALA A 39 0.63 -8.68 -2.85
CA ALA A 39 -0.14 -7.43 -2.89
C ALA A 39 -0.05 -6.75 -4.27
N THR A 40 1.14 -6.76 -4.89
CA THR A 40 1.31 -6.26 -6.27
C THR A 40 0.51 -7.09 -7.27
N GLU A 41 0.60 -8.42 -7.21
CA GLU A 41 -0.17 -9.30 -8.10
C GLU A 41 -1.69 -9.11 -7.94
N GLU A 42 -2.17 -8.86 -6.72
CA GLU A 42 -3.58 -8.56 -6.45
C GLU A 42 -4.00 -7.21 -7.02
N ALA A 43 -3.17 -6.18 -6.84
CA ALA A 43 -3.40 -4.85 -7.41
C ALA A 43 -3.42 -4.88 -8.94
N GLU A 44 -2.48 -5.60 -9.58
CA GLU A 44 -2.41 -5.72 -11.04
C GLU A 44 -3.58 -6.51 -11.65
N LYS A 45 -4.16 -7.45 -10.90
CA LYS A 45 -5.37 -8.17 -11.30
C LYS A 45 -6.64 -7.34 -11.19
N THR A 46 -6.58 -6.20 -10.50
CA THR A 46 -7.74 -5.32 -10.33
C THR A 46 -8.02 -4.66 -11.69
N PRO A 47 -9.21 -4.87 -12.28
CA PRO A 47 -9.55 -4.25 -13.55
C PRO A 47 -9.61 -2.73 -13.38
N PRO A 48 -9.38 -1.95 -14.46
CA PRO A 48 -9.57 -0.52 -14.40
C PRO A 48 -11.01 -0.19 -13.96
N PRO A 49 -11.21 0.85 -13.15
CA PRO A 49 -12.54 1.26 -12.73
C PRO A 49 -13.38 1.67 -13.94
N HIS A 50 -14.70 1.54 -13.84
CA HIS A 50 -15.61 2.05 -14.87
C HIS A 50 -15.40 3.58 -15.02
N PRO A 51 -15.46 4.14 -16.25
CA PRO A 51 -15.35 5.59 -16.45
C PRO A 51 -16.31 6.45 -15.63
N ARG A 52 -17.39 5.88 -15.09
CA ARG A 52 -18.40 6.57 -14.26
C ARG A 52 -17.89 6.87 -12.85
N VAL A 53 -16.86 6.17 -12.38
CA VAL A 53 -16.25 6.39 -11.06
C VAL A 53 -15.69 7.82 -10.93
N ILE A 54 -15.38 8.51 -12.03
CA ILE A 54 -14.90 9.91 -11.97
C ILE A 54 -15.95 10.90 -11.45
N PHE A 55 -17.24 10.53 -11.46
CA PHE A 55 -18.35 11.36 -10.96
C PHE A 55 -18.80 10.94 -9.55
N GLU A 56 -18.33 9.80 -9.08
CA GLU A 56 -18.59 9.31 -7.72
C GLU A 56 -17.70 10.06 -6.71
N ASP A 57 -18.19 10.25 -5.49
CA ASP A 57 -17.48 10.91 -4.37
C ASP A 57 -16.98 12.35 -4.59
N VAL A 58 -17.37 13.03 -5.68
CA VAL A 58 -17.02 14.44 -5.94
C VAL A 58 -17.79 15.40 -5.02
N TYR A 59 -19.07 15.10 -4.81
CA TYR A 59 -19.97 15.84 -3.92
C TYR A 59 -20.71 14.85 -3.02
N ALA A 60 -21.21 15.32 -1.88
CA ALA A 60 -22.03 14.50 -0.98
C ALA A 60 -23.28 13.94 -1.68
N GLU A 61 -23.84 14.69 -2.62
CA GLU A 61 -24.93 14.27 -3.50
C GLU A 61 -24.56 14.60 -4.95
N LEU A 62 -24.87 13.70 -5.88
CA LEU A 62 -24.58 13.89 -7.30
C LEU A 62 -25.41 15.05 -7.86
N PRO A 63 -24.80 16.18 -8.26
CA PRO A 63 -25.53 17.30 -8.86
C PRO A 63 -26.10 16.92 -10.23
N TRP A 64 -27.19 17.59 -10.62
CA TRP A 64 -27.91 17.29 -11.87
C TRP A 64 -27.02 17.30 -13.13
N HIS A 65 -26.11 18.26 -13.26
CA HIS A 65 -25.24 18.39 -14.44
C HIS A 65 -24.25 17.22 -14.56
N LEU A 66 -23.71 16.72 -13.44
CA LEU A 66 -22.86 15.53 -13.43
C LEU A 66 -23.65 14.25 -13.70
N SER A 67 -24.93 14.20 -13.30
CA SER A 67 -25.82 13.09 -13.63
C SER A 67 -26.14 13.03 -15.13
N GLU A 68 -26.27 14.18 -15.81
CA GLU A 68 -26.46 14.25 -17.26
C GLU A 68 -25.18 13.80 -18.00
N GLU A 69 -24.01 14.33 -17.62
CA GLU A 69 -22.71 13.95 -18.19
C GLU A 69 -22.43 12.44 -18.01
N MET A 70 -22.78 11.87 -16.85
CA MET A 70 -22.64 10.43 -16.59
C MET A 70 -23.57 9.59 -17.50
N ALA A 71 -24.75 10.09 -17.85
CA ALA A 71 -25.69 9.38 -18.72
C ALA A 71 -25.20 9.31 -20.18
N GLU A 72 -24.41 10.30 -20.63
CA GLU A 72 -23.81 10.33 -21.97
C GLU A 72 -22.65 9.33 -22.16
N LEU A 73 -22.00 8.91 -21.07
CA LEU A 73 -20.92 7.91 -21.05
C LEU A 73 -21.43 6.45 -21.13
N GLY A 74 -22.54 6.23 -21.84
CA GLY A 74 -23.20 4.93 -22.06
C GLY A 74 -22.24 3.78 -22.32
#